data_AF-A0A173SKD9-F1
#
_entry.id   AF-A0A173SKD9-F1
#
_cell.length_a   1.000
_cell.length_b   1.000
_cell.length_c   1.000
_cell.angle_alpha   90.00
_cell.angle_beta   90.00
_cell.angle_gamma   90.00
#
_symmetry.space_group_name_H-M   'P 1'
#
loop_
_entity.id
_entity.type
_entity.pdbx_description
1 polymer ?
#
loop_
_entity_poly.entity_id
_entity_poly.type
_entity_poly.pdbx_seq_one_letter_code
_entity_poly.pdbx_strand_id
1 'polypeptide(L)' 'MAKRNRIYSLRKGSVQWNEEDRLSLCGMLIKAGYAARIGRGMIPGTEGRKTAQYEYFVEYWEEGDDTNAGTGN' A
#
# COMPACT_ATOMS: atom_id res chain seq x y z
N MET A 1 -0.14 16.90 2.04
CA MET A 1 0.39 15.54 1.79
C MET A 1 -0.81 14.65 1.67
N ALA A 2 -1.09 14.12 0.48
CA ALA A 2 -2.19 13.21 0.26
C ALA A 2 -2.12 12.06 1.27
N LYS A 3 -3.27 11.74 1.87
CA LYS A 3 -3.40 10.62 2.80
C LYS A 3 -3.13 9.32 2.04
N ARG A 4 -1.94 8.75 2.28
CA ARG A 4 -1.53 7.47 1.70
C ARG A 4 -2.10 6.33 2.54
N ASN A 5 -2.98 5.55 1.94
CA ASN A 5 -3.54 4.36 2.56
C ASN A 5 -2.74 3.13 2.14
N ARG A 6 -2.59 2.15 3.04
CA ARG A 6 -1.86 0.90 2.77
C ARG A 6 -2.74 -0.29 3.06
N ILE A 7 -2.77 -1.22 2.11
CA ILE A 7 -3.47 -2.50 2.24
C ILE A 7 -2.43 -3.61 2.33
N TYR A 8 -2.52 -4.39 3.40
CA TYR A 8 -1.63 -5.50 3.73
C TYR A 8 -2.34 -6.84 3.51
N SER A 9 -1.56 -7.90 3.33
CA SER A 9 -2.10 -9.26 3.31
C SER A 9 -2.70 -9.64 4.67
N LEU A 10 -3.72 -10.51 4.68
CA LEU A 10 -4.35 -10.95 5.93
C LEU A 10 -3.33 -11.72 6.80
N ARG A 11 -2.92 -11.09 7.91
CA ARG A 11 -2.02 -11.70 8.90
C ARG A 11 -2.76 -12.66 9.81
N LYS A 12 -3.12 -13.83 9.27
CA LYS A 12 -3.36 -15.10 9.99
C LYS A 12 -3.72 -16.18 8.97
N GLY A 13 -2.69 -16.83 8.43
CA GLY A 13 -2.69 -18.26 8.11
C GLY A 13 -3.41 -18.78 6.86
N SER A 14 -4.21 -18.00 6.13
CA SER A 14 -5.02 -18.61 5.06
C SER A 14 -4.79 -18.08 3.64
N VAL A 15 -4.48 -16.80 3.43
CA VAL A 15 -4.19 -16.25 2.10
C VAL A 15 -3.18 -15.12 2.21
N GLN A 16 -1.92 -15.40 1.89
CA GLN A 16 -0.95 -14.37 1.54
C GLN A 16 -1.08 -14.10 0.05
N TRP A 17 -1.22 -12.84 -0.34
CA TRP A 17 -1.23 -12.45 -1.75
C TRP A 17 0.05 -12.88 -2.44
N ASN A 18 -0.08 -13.49 -3.60
CA ASN A 18 1.04 -13.71 -4.51
C ASN A 18 1.29 -12.42 -5.34
N GLU A 19 2.15 -12.50 -6.36
CA GLU A 19 2.43 -11.33 -7.21
C GLU A 19 1.22 -10.91 -8.05
N GLU A 20 0.50 -11.87 -8.64
CA GLU A 20 -0.68 -11.61 -9.47
C GLU A 20 -1.80 -10.93 -8.69
N ASP A 21 -2.06 -11.35 -7.45
CA ASP A 21 -3.05 -10.73 -6.57
C ASP A 21 -2.73 -9.25 -6.32
N ARG A 22 -1.45 -8.93 -6.07
CA ARG A 22 -0.99 -7.55 -5.84
C ARG A 22 -1.13 -6.70 -7.09
N LEU A 23 -0.76 -7.26 -8.24
CA LEU A 23 -0.88 -6.59 -9.53
C LEU A 23 -2.35 -6.34 -9.89
N SER A 24 -3.22 -7.33 -9.66
CA SER A 24 -4.66 -7.23 -9.90
C SER A 24 -5.30 -6.14 -9.05
N LEU A 25 -5.01 -6.12 -7.74
CA LEU A 25 -5.52 -5.08 -6.83
C LEU A 25 -5.01 -3.69 -7.23
N CYS A 26 -3.71 -3.56 -7.52
CA CYS A 26 -3.13 -2.30 -7.99
C CYS A 26 -3.83 -1.81 -9.27
N GLY A 27 -4.04 -2.72 -10.24
CA GLY A 27 -4.74 -2.41 -11.49
C GLY A 27 -6.19 -2.00 -11.27
N MET A 28 -6.91 -2.60 -10.32
CA MET A 28 -8.27 -2.20 -9.96
C MET A 28 -8.31 -0.79 -9.36
N LEU A 29 -7.37 -0.45 -8.48
CA LEU A 29 -7.27 0.88 -7.87
C LEU A 29 -7.01 1.96 -8.93
N ILE A 30 -6.09 1.69 -9.86
CA ILE A 30 -5.80 2.57 -11.00
C ILE A 30 -7.04 2.75 -11.88
N LYS A 31 -7.74 1.66 -12.23
CA LYS A 31 -8.99 1.72 -13.01
C LYS A 31 -10.10 2.50 -12.32
N ALA A 32 -10.12 2.49 -10.99
CA ALA A 32 -11.07 3.24 -10.17
C ALA A 32 -10.69 4.72 -9.99
N GLY A 33 -9.57 5.19 -10.57
CA GLY A 33 -9.15 6.58 -10.51
C GLY A 33 -8.24 6.93 -9.31
N TYR A 34 -7.74 5.93 -8.59
CA TYR A 34 -6.74 6.13 -7.54
C TYR A 34 -5.33 6.00 -8.11
N ALA A 35 -4.39 6.78 -7.58
CA ALA A 35 -2.99 6.46 -7.74
C ALA A 35 -2.63 5.31 -6.79
N ALA A 36 -1.91 4.29 -7.29
CA ALA A 36 -1.53 3.13 -6.50
C ALA A 36 -0.10 2.67 -6.83
N ARG A 37 0.58 2.08 -5.83
CA ARG A 37 1.90 1.46 -5.98
C ARG A 37 2.06 0.24 -5.08
N ILE A 38 2.91 -0.69 -5.49
CA ILE A 38 3.29 -1.83 -4.66
C ILE A 38 4.56 -1.47 -3.90
N GLY A 39 4.51 -1.54 -2.57
CA GLY A 39 5.64 -1.33 -1.68
C GLY A 39 6.04 -2.61 -0.95
N ARG A 40 7.23 -2.61 -0.35
CA ARG A 40 7.60 -3.60 0.68
C ARG A 40 7.85 -2.90 2.00
N GLY A 41 7.36 -3.48 3.08
CA GLY A 41 7.48 -2.95 4.42
C GLY A 41 7.96 -4.03 5.38
N MET A 42 8.68 -3.62 6.42
CA MET A 42 9.02 -4.51 7.50
C MET A 42 7.75 -4.90 8.27
N ILE A 43 7.65 -6.18 8.62
CA ILE A 43 6.53 -6.71 9.38
C ILE A 43 6.67 -6.25 10.84
N PRO A 44 5.80 -5.36 11.37
CA PRO A 44 5.78 -5.02 12.79
C PRO A 44 5.70 -6.28 13.65
N GLY A 45 6.52 -6.34 14.69
CA GLY A 45 6.67 -7.51 15.57
C GLY A 45 7.76 -8.51 15.13
N THR A 46 8.48 -8.24 14.04
CA THR A 46 9.69 -9.01 13.65
C THR A 46 11.00 -8.26 13.90
N GLU A 47 10.92 -7.09 14.54
CA GLU A 47 12.04 -6.17 14.82
C GLU A 47 13.14 -6.75 15.71
N GLY A 48 12.91 -7.89 16.36
CA GLY A 48 13.90 -8.62 17.16
C GLY A 48 14.26 -10.02 16.65
N ARG A 49 13.76 -10.44 15.47
CA ARG A 49 14.09 -11.77 14.91
C ARG A 49 15.36 -11.70 14.06
N LYS A 50 16.16 -12.77 14.10
CA LYS A 50 17.41 -12.94 13.31
C LYS A 50 17.24 -12.63 11.80
N THR A 51 16.01 -12.76 11.30
CA THR A 51 15.61 -12.39 9.95
C THR A 51 14.40 -11.47 10.05
N ALA A 52 14.58 -10.18 9.79
CA ALA A 52 13.48 -9.24 9.60
C ALA A 52 12.58 -9.77 8.49
N GLN A 53 11.29 -9.94 8.77
CA GLN A 53 10.35 -10.36 7.74
C GLN A 53 9.82 -9.13 7.03
N TYR A 54 9.74 -9.19 5.71
CA TYR A 54 9.18 -8.13 4.88
C TYR A 54 7.89 -8.65 4.27
N GLU A 55 6.87 -7.79 4.20
CA GLU A 55 5.66 -8.06 3.43
C GLU A 55 5.48 -7.02 2.34
N TYR A 56 4.88 -7.45 1.24
CA TYR A 56 4.43 -6.55 0.21
C TYR A 56 3.07 -5.96 0.59
N PHE A 57 2.88 -4.68 0.30
CA PHE A 57 1.63 -3.97 0.50
C PHE A 57 1.28 -3.16 -0.75
N VAL A 58 -0.01 -2.89 -0.95
CA VAL A 58 -0.49 -1.96 -1.97
C VAL A 58 -0.79 -0.62 -1.29
N GLU A 59 -0.08 0.43 -1.68
CA GLU A 59 -0.31 1.80 -1.21
C GLU A 59 -1.09 2.58 -2.25
N TYR A 60 -2.12 3.32 -1.85
CA TYR A 60 -2.95 4.09 -2.75
C TYR A 60 -3.37 5.45 -2.15
N TRP A 61 -3.67 6.41 -3.02
CA TRP A 61 -4.11 7.77 -2.68
C TRP A 61 -4.93 8.38 -3.82
N GLU A 62 -5.69 9.43 -3.53
CA GLU A 62 -6.44 10.20 -4.53
C GLU A 62 -5.56 11.35 -5.07
N GLU A 63 -5.43 11.46 -6.40
CA GLU A 63 -4.80 12.60 -7.05
C GLU A 63 -5.73 13.83 -6.94
N GLY A 64 -5.61 14.55 -5.83
CA GLY A 64 -6.47 15.67 -5.46
C GLY A 64 -6.43 16.01 -3.97
N ASP A 65 -6.03 15.04 -3.14
CA ASP A 65 -5.79 15.25 -1.70
C ASP A 65 -4.48 16.04 -1.44
N ASP A 66 -3.66 16.25 -2.47
CA ASP A 66 -2.50 17.16 -2.44
C ASP A 66 -2.87 18.62 -2.76
N THR A 67 -4.11 18.94 -3.19
CA THR A 67 -4.46 20.25 -3.76
C THR A 67 -5.03 21.28 -2.76
N ASN A 68 -4.96 21.03 -1.45
CA ASN A 68 -5.22 22.08 -0.44
C ASN A 68 -3.94 22.45 0.32
N ALA A 69 -2.90 22.81 -0.42
CA ALA A 69 -1.73 23.51 0.11
C ALA A 69 -1.47 24.74 -0.76
N GLY A 70 -2.27 25.79 -0.55
CA GLY A 70 -1.93 27.18 -0.84
C GLY A 70 -1.49 27.55 -2.25
N THR A 71 -2.44 28.02 -3.06
CA THR A 71 -2.18 29.16 -3.95
C THR A 71 -3.37 30.11 -3.85
N GLY A 72 -3.45 30.78 -2.69
CA GLY A 72 -4.12 32.07 -2.58
C GLY A 72 -3.08 33.15 -2.86
N ASN A 73 -3.48 34.07 -3.75
CA ASN A 73 -2.78 35.23 -4.32
C ASN A 73 -2.07 34.98 -5.64
#